data_AF-A0A660UME7-F1
#
_entry.id   AF-A0A660UME7-F1
#
_cell.length_a   1.000
_cell.length_b   1.000
_cell.length_c   1.000
_cell.angle_alpha   90.00
_cell.angle_beta   90.00
_cell.angle_gamma   90.00
#
_symmetry.space_group_name_H-M   'P 1'
#
loop_
_entity.id
_entity.type
_entity.pdbx_description
1 polymer ?
#
loop_
_entity_poly.entity_id
_entity_poly.type
_entity_poly.pdbx_seq_one_letter_code
_entity_poly.pdbx_strand_id
1 'polypeptide(L)' 'MIRLSGKPLVAWTIEQAKSSKYLDKIIVSTDDKTIAVISEEYGAAVPFVRPKELATDTAT' A
#
# COMPACT_ATOMS: atom_id res chain seq x y z
N MET A 1 -2.29 2.68 -12.35
CA MET A 1 -2.81 1.81 -11.28
C MET A 1 -3.57 0.63 -11.87
N ILE A 2 -3.25 -0.59 -11.44
CA ILE A 2 -3.89 -1.82 -11.93
C ILE A 2 -5.07 -2.19 -11.03
N ARG A 3 -6.19 -2.55 -11.67
CA ARG A 3 -7.37 -3.14 -11.01
C ARG A 3 -7.44 -4.62 -11.35
N LEU A 4 -7.71 -5.46 -10.36
CA LEU A 4 -7.96 -6.88 -10.50
C LEU A 4 -9.39 -7.17 -10.05
N SER A 5 -10.21 -7.67 -10.98
CA SER A 5 -11.64 -7.94 -10.75
C SER A 5 -12.40 -6.72 -10.19
N GLY A 6 -12.14 -5.54 -10.76
CA GLY A 6 -12.80 -4.28 -10.41
C GLY A 6 -12.24 -3.53 -9.20
N LYS A 7 -11.39 -4.18 -8.38
CA LYS A 7 -10.77 -3.60 -7.17
C LYS A 7 -9.30 -3.24 -7.42
N PRO A 8 -8.76 -2.13 -6.88
CA PRO A 8 -7.31 -1.85 -6.94
C PRO A 8 -6.50 -3.02 -6.40
N LEU A 9 -5.38 -3.35 -7.05
CA LEU A 9 -4.61 -4.55 -6.69
C LEU A 9 -4.15 -4.54 -5.22
N VAL A 10 -3.64 -3.41 -4.73
CA VAL A 10 -3.14 -3.25 -3.35
C VAL A 10 -4.23 -3.43 -2.29
N ALA A 11 -5.48 -3.10 -2.63
CA ALA A 11 -6.60 -3.17 -1.70
C ALA A 11 -6.91 -4.61 -1.25
N TRP A 12 -6.70 -5.60 -2.13
CA TRP A 12 -6.89 -7.00 -1.78
C TRP A 12 -6.02 -7.41 -0.59
N THR A 13 -4.74 -7.06 -0.61
CA THR A 13 -3.81 -7.38 0.48
C THR A 13 -4.11 -6.57 1.73
N ILE A 14 -4.46 -5.28 1.61
CA ILE A 14 -4.81 -4.44 2.77
C ILE A 14 -6.03 -5.00 3.49
N GLU A 15 -7.07 -5.41 2.78
CA GLU A 15 -8.26 -6.00 3.41
C GLU A 15 -7.95 -7.30 4.15
N GLN A 16 -7.08 -8.17 3.60
CA GLN A 16 -6.66 -9.38 4.30
C GLN A 16 -5.76 -9.07 5.51
N ALA A 17 -4.91 -8.06 5.41
CA ALA A 17 -4.13 -7.60 6.56
C ALA A 17 -5.05 -7.08 7.67
N LYS A 18 -6.12 -6.34 7.32
CA LYS A 18 -7.12 -5.83 8.29
C LYS A 18 -7.94 -6.94 8.95
N SER A 19 -8.20 -8.05 8.25
CA SER A 19 -8.91 -9.19 8.84
C SER A 19 -8.01 -10.07 9.71
N SER A 20 -6.69 -9.89 9.65
CA SER A 20 -5.73 -10.64 10.45
C SER A 20 -5.75 -10.17 11.92
N LYS A 21 -5.82 -11.13 12.84
CA LYS A 21 -5.69 -10.89 14.29
C LYS A 21 -4.24 -10.76 14.77
N TYR A 22 -3.26 -10.88 13.86
CA TYR A 22 -1.84 -10.95 14.18
C TYR A 22 -1.06 -9.67 13.87
N LEU A 23 -1.72 -8.63 13.34
CA LEU A 23 -1.08 -7.40 12.92
C LEU A 23 -1.57 -6.23 13.77
N ASP A 24 -0.63 -5.51 14.40
CA ASP A 24 -0.96 -4.30 15.18
C ASP A 24 -1.15 -3.08 14.28
N LYS A 25 -0.40 -3.02 13.16
CA LYS A 25 -0.39 -1.89 12.23
C LYS A 25 -0.21 -2.37 10.80
N ILE A 26 -0.84 -1.67 9.87
CA ILE A 26 -0.75 -1.93 8.44
C ILE A 26 -0.21 -0.66 7.79
N ILE A 27 0.96 -0.78 7.16
CA ILE A 27 1.66 0.35 6.56
C ILE A 27 1.93 0.02 5.10
N VAL A 28 1.66 0.96 4.21
CA VAL A 28 2.09 0.90 2.81
C VAL A 28 3.17 1.94 2.58
N SER A 29 4.33 1.48 2.09
CA SER A 29 5.42 2.34 1.65
C SER A 29 5.39 2.46 0.14
N THR A 30 5.26 3.68 -0.39
CA THR A 30 5.21 3.94 -1.82
C THR A 30 5.64 5.36 -2.15
N ASP A 31 6.20 5.54 -3.33
CA ASP A 31 6.53 6.84 -3.96
C ASP A 31 5.42 7.30 -4.93
N ASP A 32 4.46 6.43 -5.26
CA ASP A 32 3.30 6.74 -6.10
C ASP A 32 2.15 7.30 -5.25
N LYS A 33 1.82 8.57 -5.47
CA LYS A 33 0.73 9.27 -4.77
C LYS A 33 -0.63 8.59 -4.94
N THR A 34 -0.89 7.95 -6.08
CA THR A 34 -2.15 7.24 -6.34
C THR A 34 -2.26 6.00 -5.45
N ILE A 35 -1.15 5.26 -5.32
CA ILE A 35 -1.10 4.08 -4.44
C ILE A 35 -1.23 4.52 -2.98
N ALA A 36 -0.61 5.64 -2.59
CA ALA A 36 -0.72 6.18 -1.25
C ALA A 36 -2.19 6.48 -0.87
N VAL A 37 -2.88 7.29 -1.69
CA VAL A 37 -4.27 7.68 -1.44
C VAL A 37 -5.18 6.46 -1.34
N ILE A 38 -5.08 5.51 -2.28
CA ILE A 38 -5.90 4.30 -2.21
C ILE A 38 -5.57 3.45 -0.99
N SER A 39 -4.29 3.36 -0.60
CA SER A 39 -3.92 2.58 0.57
C SER A 39 -4.56 3.15 1.85
N GLU A 40 -4.59 4.48 1.98
CA GLU A 40 -5.28 5.18 3.07
C GLU A 40 -6.79 4.96 3.04
N GLU A 41 -7.43 5.04 1.86
CA GLU A 41 -8.87 4.76 1.69
C GLU A 41 -9.26 3.35 2.15
N TYR A 42 -8.38 2.36 1.92
CA TYR A 42 -8.60 0.98 2.34
C TYR A 42 -8.18 0.70 3.79
N GLY A 43 -7.59 1.69 4.48
CA GLY A 43 -7.29 1.66 5.92
C GLY A 43 -5.89 1.19 6.29
N ALA A 44 -4.93 1.27 5.36
CA ALA A 44 -3.51 1.20 5.67
C ALA A 44 -2.95 2.61 5.92
N ALA A 45 -1.99 2.76 6.81
CA ALA A 45 -1.31 4.04 7.00
C ALA A 45 -0.22 4.24 5.93
N VAL A 46 -0.06 5.48 5.47
CA VAL A 46 1.05 5.91 4.60
C VAL A 46 1.78 7.06 5.28
N PRO A 47 2.60 6.79 6.31
CA PRO A 47 3.14 7.84 7.19
C PRO A 47 4.14 8.77 6.51
N PHE A 48 4.70 8.34 5.37
CA PHE A 48 5.60 9.12 4.55
C PHE A 48 5.54 8.65 3.10
N VAL A 49 5.92 9.52 2.18
CA VAL A 49 6.17 9.16 0.79
C VAL A 49 7.58 8.60 0.68
N ARG A 50 7.72 7.39 0.12
CA ARG A 50 9.02 6.77 -0.10
C ARG A 50 9.85 7.65 -1.04
N PRO A 51 11.11 8.00 -0.70
CA PRO A 51 12.01 8.66 -1.63
C PRO A 51 12.20 7.84 -2.91
N LYS A 52 12.31 8.50 -4.07
CA LYS A 52 12.34 7.82 -5.38
C LYS A 52 13.54 6.89 -5.53
N GLU A 53 14.67 7.25 -4.95
CA GLU A 53 15.89 6.45 -4.94
C GLU A 53 15.69 5.07 -4.28
N LEU A 54 14.77 4.97 -3.31
CA LEU A 54 14.40 3.72 -2.63
C LEU A 54 13.28 2.95 -3.36
N ALA A 55 12.82 3.47 -4.50
CA ALA A 55 11.76 2.89 -5.31
C ALA A 55 12.25 2.29 -6.63
N THR A 56 13.57 2.26 -6.84
CA THR A 56 14.18 1.72 -8.06
C THR A 56 14.30 0.20 -8.01
N ASP A 57 14.39 -0.46 -9.17
CA ASP A 57 14.50 -1.92 -9.26
C ASP A 57 15.76 -2.49 -8.60
N THR A 58 16.78 -1.64 -8.39
CA THR A 58 18.07 -2.01 -7.79
C THR A 58 18.25 -1.44 -6.38
N ALA A 59 17.22 -0.84 -5.78
CA ALA A 59 17.27 -0.38 -4.39
C ALA A 59 17.42 -1.59 -3.45
N THR A 60 18.27 -1.46 -2.42
CA THR A 60 18.54 -2.48 -1.38
C THR A 60 17.90 -2.13 -0.05
#